data_AF-A0A060RLS4-F1
#
_entry.id   AF-A0A060RLS4-F1
#
_cell.length_a   1.000
_cell.length_b   1.000
_cell.length_c   1.000
_cell.angle_alpha   90.00
_cell.angle_beta   90.00
_cell.angle_gamma   90.00
#
_symmetry.space_group_name_H-M   'P 1'
#
loop_
_entity.id
_entity.type
_entity.pdbx_description
1 polymer ?
#
loop_
_entity_poly.entity_id
_entity_poly.type
_entity_poly.pdbx_seq_one_letter_code
_entity_poly.pdbx_strand_id
1 'polypeptide(L)'
;MESYFPDVTLEMFDVKVNWLVKAMDDQTLLVTFEGQGRNADLEICLSYQDNPKQYALLSVGELIQLPIELFIQPDDKPYRPYYECF
;
A
#
# COMPACT_ATOMS: atom_id res chain seq x y z
N MET A 1 -10.66 10.60 0.03
CA MET A 1 -9.91 9.49 -0.60
C MET A 1 -8.74 10.05 -1.38
N GLU A 2 -7.60 10.21 -0.72
CA GLU A 2 -6.31 10.28 -1.41
C GLU A 2 -5.80 8.85 -1.48
N SER A 3 -5.87 8.27 -2.67
CA SER A 3 -5.22 7.00 -2.97
C SER A 3 -3.73 7.26 -3.15
N TYR A 4 -2.87 6.32 -2.76
CA TYR A 4 -1.44 6.35 -3.12
C TYR A 4 -1.20 6.37 -4.64
N PHE A 5 -2.25 6.07 -5.40
CA PHE A 5 -2.31 6.11 -6.84
C PHE A 5 -3.42 7.06 -7.27
N PRO A 6 -3.13 8.33 -7.58
CA PRO A 6 -4.15 9.28 -8.05
C PRO A 6 -4.80 8.84 -9.37
N ASP A 7 -4.12 7.97 -10.14
CA ASP A 7 -4.57 7.45 -11.43
C ASP A 7 -5.31 6.10 -11.35
N VAL A 8 -5.39 5.46 -10.19
CA VAL A 8 -5.97 4.10 -10.06
C VAL A 8 -7.21 4.13 -9.19
N THR A 9 -8.35 3.79 -9.79
CA THR A 9 -9.60 3.58 -9.06
C THR A 9 -9.57 2.24 -8.31
N LEU A 10 -10.21 2.19 -7.14
CA LEU A 10 -10.34 0.96 -6.33
C LEU A 10 -10.94 -0.22 -7.10
N GLU A 11 -11.68 0.03 -8.17
CA GLU A 11 -12.28 -1.00 -9.03
C GLU A 11 -11.25 -1.70 -9.93
N MET A 12 -10.14 -1.04 -10.28
CA MET A 12 -9.03 -1.63 -11.05
C MET A 12 -7.97 -2.27 -10.14
N PHE A 13 -7.95 -1.88 -8.86
CA PHE A 13 -6.99 -2.38 -7.89
C PHE A 13 -7.45 -3.72 -7.29
N ASP A 14 -6.69 -4.78 -7.54
CA ASP A 14 -6.96 -6.08 -6.94
C ASP A 14 -6.15 -6.25 -5.65
N VAL A 15 -6.83 -6.16 -4.51
CA VAL A 15 -6.21 -6.25 -3.18
C VAL A 15 -5.67 -7.66 -2.88
N LYS A 16 -6.17 -8.68 -3.58
CA LYS A 16 -5.80 -10.09 -3.33
C LYS A 16 -4.56 -10.51 -4.11
N VAL A 17 -4.09 -9.66 -5.01
CA VAL A 17 -2.89 -9.89 -5.81
C VAL A 17 -1.64 -9.82 -4.93
N ASN A 18 -0.70 -10.69 -5.24
CA ASN A 18 0.64 -10.64 -4.66
C ASN A 18 1.47 -9.54 -5.32
N TRP A 19 2.31 -8.93 -4.51
CA TRP A 19 3.25 -7.89 -4.89
C TRP A 19 4.65 -8.46 -4.85
N LEU A 20 5.38 -8.30 -5.96
CA LEU A 20 6.76 -8.73 -6.09
C LEU A 20 7.68 -7.66 -5.50
N VAL A 21 8.53 -8.05 -4.56
CA VAL A 21 9.61 -7.19 -4.07
C VAL A 21 10.64 -7.03 -5.20
N LYS A 22 10.63 -5.88 -5.87
CA LYS A 22 11.47 -5.61 -7.03
C LYS A 22 12.83 -5.06 -6.62
N ALA A 23 12.85 -4.16 -5.65
CA ALA A 23 14.07 -3.54 -5.17
C ALA A 23 13.95 -3.18 -3.69
N MET A 24 15.07 -3.18 -3.00
CA MET A 24 15.20 -2.75 -1.61
C MET A 24 16.41 -1.83 -1.50
N ASP A 25 16.26 -0.72 -0.80
CA ASP A 25 17.32 0.25 -0.54
C ASP A 25 17.65 0.26 0.95
N ASP A 26 18.83 -0.24 1.32
CA ASP A 26 19.26 -0.36 2.71
C ASP A 26 19.60 1.00 3.36
N GLN A 27 19.90 2.04 2.55
CA GLN A 27 20.25 3.36 3.09
C GLN A 27 19.01 4.12 3.57
N THR A 28 17.93 4.03 2.80
CA THR A 28 16.68 4.74 3.04
C THR A 28 15.59 3.84 3.62
N LEU A 29 15.81 2.52 3.65
CA LEU A 29 14.83 1.48 4.00
C LEU A 29 13.57 1.55 3.13
N LEU A 30 13.74 1.96 1.87
CA LEU A 30 12.67 1.97 0.88
C LEU A 30 12.60 0.62 0.18
N VAL A 31 11.39 0.12 -0.03
CA VAL A 31 11.16 -1.12 -0.77
C VAL A 31 10.18 -0.83 -1.90
N THR A 32 10.57 -1.21 -3.11
CA THR A 32 9.76 -1.11 -4.31
C THR A 32 9.07 -2.43 -4.57
N PHE A 33 7.75 -2.37 -4.67
CA PHE A 33 6.89 -3.51 -4.96
C PHE A 33 6.20 -3.33 -6.29
N GLU A 34 6.24 -4.36 -7.11
CA GLU A 34 5.56 -4.42 -8.41
C GLU A 34 4.34 -5.32 -8.27
N GLY A 35 3.16 -4.79 -8.59
CA GLY A 35 1.94 -5.58 -8.57
C GLY A 35 2.00 -6.69 -9.64
N GLN A 36 1.15 -7.71 -9.49
CA GLN A 36 1.08 -8.82 -10.45
C GLN A 36 -0.33 -8.95 -11.03
N GLY A 37 -0.49 -9.65 -12.16
CA GLY A 37 -1.81 -9.86 -12.77
C GLY A 37 -2.53 -8.54 -13.08
N ARG A 38 -3.63 -8.25 -12.37
CA ARG A 38 -4.40 -7.00 -12.55
C ARG A 38 -3.64 -5.74 -12.11
N ASN A 39 -2.69 -5.88 -11.20
CA ASN A 39 -1.87 -4.78 -10.72
C ASN A 39 -0.49 -4.77 -11.40
N ALA A 40 -0.28 -5.52 -12.51
CA ALA A 40 1.03 -5.63 -13.16
C ALA A 40 1.60 -4.28 -13.67
N ASP A 41 0.73 -3.30 -13.91
CA ASP A 41 1.10 -1.95 -14.30
C ASP A 41 1.37 -1.02 -13.10
N LEU A 42 1.15 -1.52 -11.87
CA LEU A 42 1.25 -0.73 -10.64
C LEU A 42 2.56 -1.01 -9.91
N GLU A 43 3.23 0.05 -9.51
CA GLU A 43 4.44 0.00 -8.69
C GLU A 43 4.25 0.89 -7.46
N ILE A 44 4.55 0.36 -6.26
CA ILE A 44 4.50 1.12 -5.01
C ILE A 44 5.85 1.10 -4.32
N CYS A 45 6.25 2.25 -3.77
CA CYS A 45 7.42 2.37 -2.91
C CYS A 45 6.96 2.61 -1.47
N LEU A 46 7.33 1.73 -0.55
CA LEU A 46 7.03 1.86 0.88
C LEU A 46 8.30 2.11 1.67
N SER A 47 8.24 3.05 2.61
CA SER A 47 9.31 3.33 3.56
C SER A 47 9.13 2.53 4.83
N TYR A 48 10.15 1.77 5.20
CA TYR A 48 10.21 0.99 6.43
C TYR A 48 11.08 1.63 7.51
N GLN A 49 11.34 2.94 7.42
CA GLN A 49 12.13 3.66 8.42
C GLN A 49 11.55 3.54 9.84
N ASP A 50 10.22 3.56 9.97
CA ASP A 50 9.52 3.37 11.25
C ASP A 50 9.42 1.89 11.66
N ASN A 51 9.56 0.96 10.70
CA ASN A 51 9.36 -0.48 10.88
C ASN A 51 10.52 -1.33 10.33
N PRO A 52 11.76 -1.14 10.82
CA PRO A 52 12.95 -1.83 10.30
C PRO A 52 12.92 -3.34 10.53
N LYS A 53 12.15 -3.83 11.51
CA LYS A 53 11.93 -5.27 11.71
C LYS A 53 11.20 -5.90 10.54
N GLN A 54 10.23 -5.20 9.96
CA GLN A 54 9.47 -5.70 8.82
C GLN A 54 10.33 -5.65 7.55
N TYR A 55 11.17 -4.62 7.39
CA TYR A 55 12.16 -4.57 6.31
C TYR A 55 13.07 -5.80 6.31
N ALA A 56 13.59 -6.20 7.46
CA ALA A 56 14.49 -7.36 7.60
C ALA A 56 13.82 -8.70 7.28
N LEU A 57 12.48 -8.77 7.22
CA LEU A 57 11.74 -9.96 6.82
C LEU A 57 11.51 -10.03 5.30
N LEU A 58 11.74 -8.94 4.57
CA LEU A 58 11.53 -8.87 3.13
C LEU A 58 12.79 -9.28 2.37
N SER A 59 12.60 -9.76 1.14
CA SER A 59 13.71 -10.09 0.25
C SER A 59 13.31 -9.83 -1.20
N VAL A 60 14.24 -9.29 -1.99
CA VAL A 60 14.05 -9.06 -3.42
C VAL A 60 13.72 -10.38 -4.12
N GLY A 61 12.68 -10.39 -4.94
CA GLY A 61 12.13 -11.57 -5.62
C GLY A 61 11.01 -12.27 -4.84
N GLU A 62 10.69 -11.83 -3.62
CA GLU A 62 9.60 -12.40 -2.84
C GLU A 62 8.24 -11.87 -3.30
N LEU A 63 7.22 -12.74 -3.26
CA LEU A 63 5.83 -12.38 -3.53
C LEU A 63 5.07 -12.29 -2.21
N ILE A 64 4.62 -11.09 -1.86
CA ILE A 64 3.91 -10.84 -0.61
C ILE A 64 2.52 -10.24 -0.85
N GLN A 65 1.62 -10.38 0.12
CA GLN A 65 0.37 -9.63 0.11
C GLN A 65 0.52 -8.40 0.98
N LEU A 66 0.33 -7.23 0.37
CA LEU A 66 0.33 -5.96 1.09
C LEU A 66 -1.09 -5.68 1.63
N PRO A 67 -1.22 -5.28 2.91
CA PRO A 67 -2.52 -4.96 3.47
C PRO A 67 -3.14 -3.73 2.81
N ILE A 68 -4.46 -3.76 2.62
CA ILE A 68 -5.24 -2.70 1.96
C ILE A 68 -5.08 -1.33 2.63
N GLU A 69 -4.84 -1.32 3.94
CA GLU A 69 -4.67 -0.13 4.77
C GLU A 69 -3.44 0.69 4.34
N LEU A 70 -2.45 0.08 3.68
CA LEU A 70 -1.30 0.80 3.11
C LEU A 70 -1.69 1.59 1.85
N PHE A 71 -2.74 1.18 1.14
CA PHE A 71 -3.17 1.78 -0.11
C PHE A 71 -4.32 2.76 0.07
N ILE A 72 -5.14 2.51 1.09
CA ILE A 72 -6.29 3.34 1.46
C ILE A 72 -5.93 4.05 2.75
N GLN A 73 -5.60 5.34 2.65
CA GLN A 73 -5.66 6.19 3.84
C GLN A 73 -7.08 6.10 4.39
N PRO A 74 -7.28 5.73 5.66
CA PRO A 74 -8.61 5.79 6.25
C PRO A 74 -9.13 7.21 6.03
N ASP A 75 -10.33 7.30 5.46
CA ASP A 75 -11.10 8.52 5.43
C ASP A 75 -11.41 8.81 6.90
N ASP A 76 -10.50 9.47 7.60
CA ASP A 76 -10.73 10.12 8.89
C ASP A 76 -11.66 11.29 8.61
N LYS A 77 -12.86 10.98 8.10
CA LYS A 77 -13.99 11.83 8.38
C LYS A 77 -14.18 11.68 9.88
N PRO A 78 -13.93 12.72 10.68
CA PRO A 78 -14.38 12.69 12.06
C PRO A 78 -15.86 12.34 12.00
N TYR A 79 -16.25 11.29 12.71
CA TYR A 79 -17.65 10.93 12.89
C TYR A 79 -18.41 12.22 13.23
N ARG A 80 -19.14 12.78 12.27
CA ARG A 80 -20.10 13.84 12.51
C ARG A 80 -21.36 13.09 12.92
N PRO A 81 -21.72 13.01 14.22
CA PRO A 81 -23.06 12.60 14.56
C PRO A 81 -23.99 13.55 13.80
N TYR A 82 -24.85 12.99 12.95
CA TYR A 82 -25.99 13.74 12.46
C TYR A 82 -26.80 14.11 13.69
N TYR A 83 -26.67 15.36 14.14
CA TYR A 83 -27.57 15.91 15.14
C TYR A 83 -28.91 16.11 14.41
N GLU A 84 -29.78 15.10 14.47
CA GLU A 84 -31.19 15.30 14.17
C GLU A 84 -31.72 16.23 15.27
N CYS A 85 -31.82 17.53 14.96
CA CYS A 85 -32.61 18.44 15.78
C CYS A 85 -34.06 17.96 15.71
N PHE A 86 -34.57 17.46 16.84
CA PHE A 86 -36.00 17.34 17.12
C PHE A 86 -36.57 18.70 17.55
#